data_AF-A0A358IE04-F1
#
_entry.id   AF-A0A358IE04-F1
#
_cell.length_a   1.000
_cell.length_b   1.000
_cell.length_c   1.000
_cell.angle_alpha   90.00
_cell.angle_beta   90.00
_cell.angle_gamma   90.00
#
_symmetry.space_group_name_H-M   'P 1'
#
loop_
_entity.id
_entity.type
_entity.pdbx_description
1 polymer ?
#
loop_
_entity_poly.entity_id
_entity_poly.type
_entity_poly.pdbx_seq_one_letter_code
_entity_poly.pdbx_strand_id
1 'polypeptide(L)'
;MRSAGGLVIACLAVLAGGEVEAQKPGQVIELTPVGTPELREELFDSIIEMTRRREAWSPFKEEHMGYDPLTEMEALRSKIVNATTEEDLYYGLTLLSNARRDSHLYLTPVPDGLKGPSLPEVHAPIQVLPDYSDMHAPSFFVSGLDQKHLDASELPGVDRVAIGDLIVSVNGLSIPHFVETFRAWTRHSAPQGLYWRLARDIPIRAPATAPWMYREALDLELEDAQGQRYSATLPYLEPNTVSIELGEEELYPGFSVVMERFNFNVLRPDDGRRVVLLQWLDFEYELIQDVMDLIAYSEAQDLLDHTLVIDVTASSGGSRGAYAIQRLVDRPFRTTFGNLRISDAAIEMIEEWAVEPDRDVPEIFGLNESRSWLHAWAQTSAKQDVEAGLAYTRATPFKLAHLPHTSEDGILMPA
;
A
#
# COMPACT_ATOMS: atom_id res chain seq x y z
N MET A 1 -7.79 4.05 -18.92
CA MET A 1 -7.65 4.50 -17.53
C MET A 1 -8.35 3.49 -16.64
N ARG A 2 -7.60 2.50 -16.14
CA ARG A 2 -8.09 1.44 -15.28
C ARG A 2 -8.22 2.01 -13.87
N SER A 3 -9.42 2.02 -13.30
CA SER A 3 -9.64 2.32 -11.88
C SER A 3 -9.20 1.10 -11.08
N ALA A 4 -8.03 1.18 -10.44
CA ALA A 4 -7.73 0.30 -9.33
C ALA A 4 -8.84 0.49 -8.29
N GLY A 5 -9.49 -0.60 -7.88
CA GLY A 5 -10.56 -0.61 -6.88
C GLY A 5 -10.03 -0.28 -5.49
N GLY A 6 -9.56 0.95 -5.30
CA GLY A 6 -9.33 1.54 -3.99
C GLY A 6 -10.68 1.79 -3.32
N LEU A 7 -10.93 1.07 -2.23
CA LEU A 7 -12.13 1.16 -1.41
C LEU A 7 -12.29 2.60 -0.90
N VAL A 8 -13.29 3.33 -1.41
CA VAL A 8 -13.59 4.68 -0.93
C VAL A 8 -14.25 4.54 0.45
N ILE A 9 -13.47 4.71 1.51
CA ILE A 9 -14.04 4.93 2.85
C ILE A 9 -14.29 6.43 2.96
N ALA A 10 -15.50 6.83 2.57
CA ALA A 10 -15.98 8.16 2.91
C ALA A 10 -16.27 8.16 4.42
N CYS A 11 -15.48 8.88 5.20
CA CYS A 11 -15.94 9.36 6.50
C CYS A 11 -17.05 10.38 6.23
N LEU A 12 -18.27 9.90 6.05
CA LEU A 12 -19.47 10.72 6.17
C LEU A 12 -19.61 11.06 7.66
N ALA A 13 -19.00 12.17 8.06
CA ALA A 13 -19.48 12.90 9.23
C ALA A 13 -20.84 13.51 8.86
N VAL A 14 -21.88 12.69 8.79
CA VAL A 14 -23.24 13.18 8.88
C VAL A 14 -23.39 13.63 10.32
N LEU A 15 -23.26 14.94 10.54
CA LEU A 15 -23.65 15.61 11.77
C LEU A 15 -25.15 15.34 11.99
N ALA A 16 -25.46 14.23 12.64
CA ALA A 16 -26.80 13.86 13.03
C ALA A 16 -27.23 14.72 14.22
N GLY A 17 -27.91 15.82 13.92
CA GLY A 17 -29.11 16.27 14.64
C GLY A 17 -29.10 16.28 16.17
N GLY A 18 -27.99 16.65 16.82
CA GLY A 18 -28.00 16.99 18.23
C GLY A 18 -28.77 18.29 18.43
N GLU A 19 -29.80 18.28 19.28
CA GLU A 19 -30.53 19.48 19.70
C GLU A 19 -29.53 20.52 20.23
N VAL A 20 -29.30 21.56 19.42
CA VAL A 20 -28.49 22.72 19.81
C VAL A 20 -29.21 23.40 20.97
N GLU A 21 -28.60 23.31 22.16
CA GLU A 21 -28.98 24.08 23.33
C GLU A 21 -29.09 25.56 22.91
N ALA A 22 -30.26 26.16 23.15
CA ALA A 22 -30.68 27.44 22.58
C ALA A 22 -29.58 28.52 22.67
N GLN A 23 -28.97 28.84 21.53
CA GLN A 23 -27.97 29.90 21.40
C GLN A 23 -28.59 31.28 21.70
N LYS A 24 -27.83 32.12 22.40
CA LYS A 24 -28.18 33.53 22.66
C LYS A 24 -28.38 34.26 21.31
N PRO A 25 -29.40 35.11 21.16
CA PRO A 25 -29.65 35.81 19.90
C PRO A 25 -28.48 36.76 19.58
N GLY A 26 -27.80 36.56 18.44
CA GLY A 26 -26.85 37.53 17.87
C GLY A 26 -25.44 37.05 17.55
N GLN A 27 -25.08 35.79 17.79
CA GLN A 27 -23.78 35.23 17.40
C GLN A 27 -23.95 34.32 16.18
N VAL A 28 -23.68 34.83 14.98
CA VAL A 28 -23.46 33.98 13.81
C VAL A 28 -22.05 33.44 13.93
N ILE A 29 -21.90 32.19 14.38
CA ILE A 29 -20.63 31.49 14.30
C ILE A 29 -20.53 30.98 12.86
N GLU A 30 -19.77 31.68 12.01
CA GLU A 30 -19.34 31.10 10.74
C GLU A 30 -18.42 29.92 11.07
N LEU A 31 -18.91 28.70 10.86
CA LEU A 31 -18.12 27.49 10.99
C LEU A 31 -17.13 27.45 9.82
N THR A 32 -15.84 27.56 10.13
CA THR A 32 -14.77 27.26 9.17
C THR A 32 -14.64 25.74 9.02
N PRO A 33 -14.01 25.23 7.94
CA PRO A 33 -13.75 23.79 7.79
C PRO A 33 -12.91 23.19 8.93
N VAL A 34 -12.19 24.02 9.69
CA VAL A 34 -11.41 23.63 10.89
C VAL A 34 -12.30 23.40 12.12
N GLY A 35 -13.50 23.98 12.14
CA GLY A 35 -14.44 23.92 13.27
C GLY A 35 -13.93 24.62 14.54
N THR A 36 -14.61 24.36 15.66
CA THR A 36 -14.19 24.80 17.00
C THR A 36 -13.34 23.73 17.69
N PRO A 37 -12.60 24.05 18.77
CA PRO A 37 -11.88 23.04 19.56
C PRO A 37 -12.78 21.89 20.03
N GLU A 38 -14.02 22.18 20.42
CA GLU A 38 -15.00 21.19 20.89
C GLU A 38 -15.40 20.23 19.77
N LEU A 39 -15.63 20.74 18.55
CA LEU A 39 -15.92 19.90 17.37
C LEU A 39 -14.73 19.02 16.99
N ARG A 40 -13.49 19.52 17.17
CA ARG A 40 -12.28 18.72 16.92
C ARG A 40 -12.05 17.66 17.98
N GLU A 41 -12.43 17.93 19.22
CA GLU A 41 -12.41 16.93 20.30
C GLU A 41 -13.44 15.83 20.04
N GLU A 42 -14.67 16.19 19.66
CA GLU A 42 -15.71 15.23 19.26
C GLU A 42 -15.28 14.39 18.05
N LEU A 43 -14.68 15.01 17.02
CA LEU A 43 -14.11 14.30 15.87
C LEU A 43 -13.06 13.29 16.32
N PHE A 44 -12.12 13.72 17.17
CA PHE A 44 -11.05 12.85 17.68
C PHE A 44 -11.64 11.64 18.45
N ASP A 45 -12.54 11.89 19.39
CA ASP A 45 -13.17 10.85 20.20
C ASP A 45 -13.96 9.87 19.35
N SER A 46 -14.68 10.36 18.32
CA SER A 46 -15.40 9.51 17.38
C SER A 46 -14.45 8.58 16.60
N ILE A 47 -13.30 9.08 16.15
CA ILE A 47 -12.30 8.28 15.42
C ILE A 47 -11.71 7.20 16.33
N ILE A 48 -11.37 7.54 17.57
CA ILE A 48 -10.85 6.59 18.55
C ILE A 48 -11.88 5.50 18.86
N GLU A 49 -13.13 5.89 19.11
CA GLU A 49 -14.19 4.93 19.44
C GLU A 49 -14.53 4.03 18.25
N MET A 50 -14.65 4.58 17.04
CA MET A 50 -14.81 3.78 15.83
C MET A 50 -13.66 2.80 15.63
N THR A 51 -12.42 3.24 15.82
CA THR A 51 -11.24 2.39 15.71
C THR A 51 -11.33 1.23 16.71
N ARG A 52 -11.61 1.54 17.98
CA ARG A 52 -11.78 0.57 19.07
C ARG A 52 -12.86 -0.46 18.77
N ARG A 53 -14.05 -0.01 18.42
CA ARG A 53 -15.22 -0.87 18.15
C ARG A 53 -15.00 -1.79 16.96
N ARG A 54 -14.31 -1.31 15.92
CA ARG A 54 -14.04 -2.07 14.69
C ARG A 54 -12.87 -3.05 14.82
N GLU A 55 -12.09 -2.98 15.91
CA GLU A 55 -10.85 -3.73 16.10
C GLU A 55 -9.96 -3.64 14.84
N ALA A 56 -9.85 -2.42 14.30
CA ALA A 56 -9.25 -2.15 12.99
C ALA A 56 -7.70 -2.17 13.03
N TRP A 57 -7.13 -3.25 13.56
CA TRP A 57 -5.70 -3.51 13.67
C TRP A 57 -5.42 -5.02 13.82
N SER A 58 -4.14 -5.40 13.84
CA SER A 58 -3.72 -6.81 13.97
C SER A 58 -2.95 -7.00 15.28
N PRO A 59 -3.46 -7.79 16.25
CA PRO A 59 -2.75 -8.07 17.50
C PRO A 59 -1.37 -8.69 17.28
N PHE A 60 -1.22 -9.52 16.24
CA PHE A 60 0.07 -10.09 15.86
C PHE A 60 1.08 -8.98 15.48
N LYS A 61 0.63 -7.97 14.73
CA LYS A 61 1.46 -6.84 14.33
C LYS A 61 1.87 -6.00 15.55
N GLU A 62 0.96 -5.77 16.49
CA GLU A 62 1.24 -5.03 17.74
C GLU A 62 2.34 -5.69 18.56
N GLU A 63 2.22 -7.00 18.79
CA GLU A 63 3.21 -7.78 19.53
C GLU A 63 4.58 -7.72 18.84
N HIS A 64 4.62 -7.95 17.52
CA HIS A 64 5.88 -8.01 16.76
C HIS A 64 6.54 -6.64 16.59
N MET A 65 5.76 -5.56 16.50
CA MET A 65 6.28 -4.20 16.31
C MET A 65 6.37 -3.40 17.61
N GLY A 66 5.97 -3.99 18.75
CA GLY A 66 6.06 -3.39 20.07
C GLY A 66 5.33 -2.05 20.19
N TYR A 67 4.08 -1.97 19.73
CA TYR A 67 3.27 -0.74 19.82
C TYR A 67 1.80 -1.04 20.09
N ASP A 68 1.10 -0.06 20.67
CA ASP A 68 -0.35 -0.07 20.85
C ASP A 68 -0.99 1.06 20.01
N PRO A 69 -1.78 0.76 18.97
CA PRO A 69 -2.38 1.74 18.08
C PRO A 69 -3.19 2.80 18.82
N LEU A 70 -3.98 2.41 19.83
CA LEU A 70 -4.83 3.34 20.55
C LEU A 70 -4.01 4.32 21.40
N THR A 71 -2.97 3.86 22.08
CA THR A 71 -2.03 4.73 22.81
C THR A 71 -1.32 5.70 21.89
N GLU A 72 -0.81 5.23 20.74
CA GLU A 72 -0.14 6.09 19.75
C GLU A 72 -1.10 7.13 19.16
N MET A 73 -2.35 6.76 18.90
CA MET A 73 -3.39 7.68 18.43
C MET A 73 -3.76 8.71 19.50
N GLU A 74 -3.98 8.29 20.76
CA GLU A 74 -4.30 9.19 21.89
C GLU A 74 -3.22 10.25 22.13
N ALA A 75 -1.95 9.90 21.93
CA ALA A 75 -0.83 10.86 22.03
C ALA A 75 -0.96 12.05 21.05
N LEU A 76 -1.73 11.89 19.97
CA LEU A 76 -1.93 12.92 18.94
C LEU A 76 -3.13 13.84 19.21
N ARG A 77 -3.93 13.60 20.26
CA ARG A 77 -5.12 14.41 20.61
C ARG A 77 -4.85 15.90 20.57
N SER A 78 -3.77 16.34 21.22
CA SER A 78 -3.42 17.77 21.30
C SER A 78 -3.14 18.41 19.94
N LYS A 79 -2.61 17.65 18.97
CA LYS A 79 -2.35 18.15 17.61
C LYS A 79 -3.64 18.41 16.85
N ILE A 80 -4.66 17.59 17.08
CA ILE A 80 -5.99 17.74 16.46
C ILE A 80 -6.76 18.87 17.12
N VAL A 81 -6.94 18.82 18.45
CA VAL A 81 -7.78 19.78 19.19
C VAL A 81 -7.25 21.21 19.05
N ASN A 82 -5.92 21.39 19.07
CA ASN A 82 -5.30 22.70 18.98
C ASN A 82 -5.03 23.18 17.55
N ALA A 83 -5.43 22.43 16.52
CA ALA A 83 -5.29 22.88 15.14
C ALA A 83 -6.07 24.18 14.92
N THR A 84 -5.40 25.20 14.37
CA THR A 84 -6.02 26.52 14.11
C THR A 84 -6.23 26.79 12.62
N THR A 85 -5.61 25.99 11.76
CA THR A 85 -5.72 26.07 10.29
C THR A 85 -6.17 24.73 9.70
N GLU A 86 -6.69 24.75 8.46
CA GLU A 86 -7.05 23.52 7.74
C GLU A 86 -5.82 22.62 7.52
N GLU A 87 -4.67 23.24 7.27
CA GLU A 87 -3.40 22.55 7.10
C GLU A 87 -2.94 21.83 8.38
N ASP A 88 -3.01 22.50 9.54
CA ASP A 88 -2.68 21.87 10.83
C ASP A 88 -3.59 20.66 11.11
N LEU A 89 -4.89 20.81 10.85
CA LEU A 89 -5.85 19.75 11.08
C LEU A 89 -5.64 18.59 10.10
N TYR A 90 -5.37 18.88 8.82
CA TYR A 90 -5.05 17.87 7.81
C TYR A 90 -3.82 17.05 8.19
N TYR A 91 -2.72 17.69 8.60
CA TYR A 91 -1.52 16.97 9.01
C TYR A 91 -1.72 16.21 10.31
N GLY A 92 -2.44 16.79 11.29
CA GLY A 92 -2.82 16.09 12.50
C GLY A 92 -3.58 14.80 12.19
N LEU A 93 -4.56 14.86 11.29
CA LEU A 93 -5.33 13.70 10.85
C LEU A 93 -4.47 12.69 10.08
N THR A 94 -3.49 13.16 9.30
CA THR A 94 -2.56 12.31 8.56
C THR A 94 -1.71 11.48 9.53
N LEU A 95 -1.16 12.14 10.56
CA LEU A 95 -0.42 11.48 11.65
C LEU A 95 -1.33 10.49 12.40
N LEU A 96 -2.55 10.89 12.72
CA LEU A 96 -3.53 10.05 13.43
C LEU A 96 -3.88 8.78 12.62
N SER A 97 -4.05 8.92 11.31
CA SER A 97 -4.25 7.80 10.40
C SER A 97 -3.04 6.86 10.42
N ASN A 98 -1.83 7.39 10.26
CA ASN A 98 -0.61 6.60 10.18
C ASN A 98 -0.20 5.92 11.50
N ALA A 99 -0.65 6.43 12.65
CA ALA A 99 -0.35 5.86 13.97
C ALA A 99 -0.75 4.37 14.09
N ARG A 100 -1.75 3.93 13.32
CA ARG A 100 -2.16 2.51 13.27
C ARG A 100 -1.20 1.60 12.53
N ARG A 101 -0.25 2.15 11.78
CA ARG A 101 0.70 1.41 10.94
C ARG A 101 -0.04 0.42 10.03
N ASP A 102 -0.96 0.93 9.22
CA ASP A 102 -1.67 0.16 8.20
C ASP A 102 -1.43 0.76 6.82
N SER A 103 -0.89 -0.05 5.90
CA SER A 103 -0.63 0.34 4.51
C SER A 103 -1.89 0.65 3.70
N HIS A 104 -3.05 0.12 4.10
CA HIS A 104 -4.32 0.26 3.40
C HIS A 104 -5.20 1.39 3.93
N LEU A 105 -4.81 1.99 5.05
CA LEU A 105 -5.56 3.09 5.63
C LEU A 105 -5.09 4.42 5.04
N TYR A 106 -6.01 5.22 4.52
CA TYR A 106 -5.71 6.55 3.99
C TYR A 106 -6.82 7.54 4.29
N LEU A 107 -6.46 8.81 4.23
CA LEU A 107 -7.41 9.91 4.20
C LEU A 107 -7.87 10.14 2.77
N THR A 108 -9.17 10.34 2.58
CA THR A 108 -9.75 10.72 1.30
C THR A 108 -10.44 12.06 1.45
N PRO A 109 -10.17 13.04 0.56
CA PRO A 109 -10.92 14.28 0.53
C PRO A 109 -12.40 14.01 0.25
N VAL A 110 -13.28 14.75 0.93
CA VAL A 110 -14.72 14.75 0.67
C VAL A 110 -15.15 16.12 0.13
N PRO A 111 -16.23 16.20 -0.66
CA PRO A 111 -16.80 17.48 -1.08
C PRO A 111 -17.04 18.41 0.12
N ASP A 112 -16.65 19.69 -0.01
CA ASP A 112 -16.76 20.72 1.02
C ASP A 112 -16.04 20.42 2.35
N GLY A 113 -15.17 19.39 2.38
CA GLY A 113 -14.34 19.05 3.53
C GLY A 113 -13.04 19.87 3.61
N LEU A 114 -12.15 19.45 4.52
CA LEU A 114 -10.81 20.03 4.68
C LEU A 114 -10.04 20.02 3.36
N LYS A 115 -9.48 21.17 3.00
CA LYS A 115 -8.55 21.27 1.89
C LYS A 115 -7.16 20.93 2.40
N GLY A 116 -6.60 19.85 1.86
CA GLY A 116 -5.19 19.54 2.05
C GLY A 116 -4.28 20.64 1.47
N PRO A 117 -2.99 20.64 1.83
CA PRO A 117 -2.00 21.56 1.29
C PRO A 117 -1.93 21.49 -0.24
N SER A 118 -1.87 22.65 -0.89
CA SER A 118 -1.81 22.79 -2.35
C SER A 118 -0.38 22.92 -2.86
N LEU A 119 0.56 22.17 -2.28
CA LEU A 119 1.94 22.19 -2.75
C LEU A 119 2.06 21.35 -4.02
N PRO A 120 2.83 21.80 -5.04
CA PRO A 120 3.17 20.94 -6.15
C PRO A 120 4.08 19.82 -5.66
N GLU A 121 3.76 18.60 -6.06
CA GLU A 121 4.69 17.48 -5.93
C GLU A 121 5.87 17.72 -6.86
N VAL A 122 7.08 17.58 -6.34
CA VAL A 122 8.32 17.78 -7.12
C VAL A 122 9.33 16.70 -6.77
N HIS A 123 10.17 16.35 -7.75
CA HIS A 123 11.02 15.16 -7.72
C HIS A 123 12.49 15.55 -7.95
N ALA A 124 13.40 15.01 -7.14
CA ALA A 124 14.83 15.07 -7.42
C ALA A 124 15.20 14.06 -8.53
N PRO A 125 16.24 14.33 -9.35
CA PRO A 125 16.62 13.51 -10.51
C PRO A 125 17.34 12.20 -10.13
N ILE A 126 16.89 11.52 -9.09
CA ILE A 126 17.43 10.24 -8.61
C ILE A 126 16.30 9.27 -8.26
N GLN A 127 16.59 7.99 -8.31
CA GLN A 127 15.80 6.95 -7.65
C GLN A 127 16.61 6.36 -6.50
N VAL A 128 15.90 5.99 -5.44
CA VAL A 128 16.50 5.44 -4.22
C VAL A 128 15.80 4.14 -3.85
N LEU A 129 16.58 3.12 -3.49
CA LEU A 129 16.09 1.85 -2.98
C LEU A 129 16.65 1.56 -1.57
N PRO A 130 15.93 0.77 -0.77
CA PRO A 130 16.44 0.28 0.50
C PRO A 130 17.48 -0.82 0.29
N ASP A 131 18.52 -0.79 1.13
CA ASP A 131 19.41 -1.91 1.35
C ASP A 131 18.88 -2.75 2.52
N TYR A 132 18.47 -3.98 2.22
CA TYR A 132 17.90 -4.92 3.19
C TYR A 132 18.95 -5.84 3.84
N SER A 133 20.24 -5.58 3.64
CA SER A 133 21.32 -6.38 4.23
C SER A 133 21.30 -6.41 5.76
N ASP A 134 20.82 -5.34 6.39
CA ASP A 134 20.57 -5.29 7.84
C ASP A 134 19.24 -4.58 8.17
N MET A 135 18.24 -5.35 8.59
CA MET A 135 16.93 -4.84 8.97
C MET A 135 16.94 -4.02 10.28
N HIS A 136 17.99 -4.08 11.08
CA HIS A 136 18.14 -3.31 12.32
C HIS A 136 18.89 -1.99 12.11
N ALA A 137 19.63 -1.86 11.01
CA ALA A 137 20.36 -0.67 10.60
C ALA A 137 19.92 -0.27 9.18
N PRO A 138 18.75 0.38 9.01
CA PRO A 138 18.24 0.71 7.69
C PRO A 138 19.24 1.56 6.92
N SER A 139 19.45 1.19 5.67
CA SER A 139 20.33 1.87 4.72
C SER A 139 19.59 2.08 3.40
N PHE A 140 19.97 3.14 2.68
CA PHE A 140 19.39 3.51 1.39
C PHE A 140 20.53 3.82 0.42
N PHE A 141 20.30 3.55 -0.86
CA PHE A 141 21.28 3.83 -1.90
C PHE A 141 20.63 4.38 -3.16
N VAL A 142 21.39 5.11 -3.95
CA VAL A 142 20.95 5.64 -5.24
C VAL A 142 20.89 4.50 -6.25
N SER A 143 19.70 4.16 -6.77
CA SER A 143 19.45 3.04 -7.68
C SER A 143 19.30 3.44 -9.14
N GLY A 144 19.12 4.74 -9.41
CA GLY A 144 18.95 5.27 -10.76
C GLY A 144 19.08 6.79 -10.77
N LEU A 145 19.35 7.34 -11.95
CA LEU A 145 19.66 8.77 -12.15
C LEU A 145 18.97 9.31 -13.40
N ASP A 146 18.61 10.59 -13.40
CA ASP A 146 18.37 11.34 -14.64
C ASP A 146 19.64 12.14 -14.97
N GLN A 147 20.55 11.52 -15.72
CA GLN A 147 21.86 12.10 -16.03
C GLN A 147 21.75 13.45 -16.72
N LYS A 148 20.75 13.63 -17.58
CA LYS A 148 20.53 14.89 -18.31
C LYS A 148 20.29 16.06 -17.36
N HIS A 149 19.46 15.87 -16.34
CA HIS A 149 19.19 16.94 -15.37
C HIS A 149 20.33 17.14 -14.38
N LEU A 150 21.05 16.07 -14.01
CA LEU A 150 22.24 16.17 -13.17
C LEU A 150 23.35 16.97 -13.87
N ASP A 151 23.65 16.66 -15.14
CA ASP A 151 24.68 17.35 -15.95
C ASP A 151 24.36 18.84 -16.18
N ALA A 152 23.07 19.18 -16.24
CA ALA A 152 22.61 20.56 -16.45
C ALA A 152 22.56 21.39 -15.15
N SER A 153 22.69 20.74 -13.98
CA SER A 153 22.59 21.40 -12.69
C SER A 153 23.91 22.04 -12.29
N GLU A 154 23.86 23.29 -11.80
CA GLU A 154 25.02 23.99 -11.23
C GLU A 154 25.12 23.82 -9.70
N LEU A 155 24.26 22.97 -9.11
CA LEU A 155 24.23 22.76 -7.67
C LEU A 155 25.46 21.95 -7.18
N PRO A 156 25.98 22.23 -5.97
CA PRO A 156 27.21 21.60 -5.51
C PRO A 156 27.13 20.07 -5.41
N GLY A 157 28.14 19.38 -5.93
CA GLY A 157 28.33 17.93 -5.78
C GLY A 157 27.38 17.06 -6.60
N VAL A 158 26.49 17.66 -7.39
CA VAL A 158 25.51 16.94 -8.25
C VAL A 158 26.18 16.09 -9.33
N ASP A 159 27.32 16.57 -9.84
CA ASP A 159 28.15 15.93 -10.87
C ASP A 159 28.83 14.63 -10.39
N ARG A 160 28.84 14.41 -9.08
CA ARG A 160 29.48 13.25 -8.44
C ARG A 160 28.50 12.13 -8.10
N VAL A 161 27.19 12.40 -8.12
CA VAL A 161 26.16 11.44 -7.73
C VAL A 161 26.16 10.26 -8.68
N ALA A 162 26.31 9.06 -8.15
CA ALA A 162 26.40 7.83 -8.92
C ALA A 162 25.41 6.78 -8.41
N ILE A 163 25.03 5.87 -9.31
CA ILE A 163 24.31 4.65 -8.95
C ILE A 163 25.19 3.80 -8.03
N GLY A 164 24.61 3.31 -6.93
CA GLY A 164 25.29 2.53 -5.90
C GLY A 164 25.79 3.35 -4.72
N ASP A 165 25.76 4.68 -4.78
CA ASP A 165 26.15 5.52 -3.65
C ASP A 165 25.21 5.32 -2.45
N LEU A 166 25.81 5.09 -1.28
CA LEU A 166 25.09 4.94 -0.02
C LEU A 166 24.67 6.30 0.51
N ILE A 167 23.42 6.44 0.93
CA ILE A 167 22.90 7.67 1.54
C ILE A 167 23.19 7.65 3.03
N VAL A 168 24.03 8.57 3.49
CA VAL A 168 24.43 8.73 4.90
C VAL A 168 23.46 9.65 5.64
N SER A 169 23.01 10.73 4.99
CA SER A 169 22.03 11.65 5.56
C SER A 169 21.16 12.33 4.49
N VAL A 170 19.96 12.74 4.89
CA VAL A 170 18.97 13.44 4.05
C VAL A 170 18.58 14.73 4.75
N ASN A 171 18.78 15.88 4.09
CA ASN A 171 18.50 17.22 4.61
C ASN A 171 19.12 17.50 6.00
N GLY A 172 20.28 16.87 6.27
CA GLY A 172 20.99 16.96 7.55
C GLY A 172 20.53 15.98 8.63
N LEU A 173 19.58 15.09 8.34
CA LEU A 173 19.18 13.99 9.23
C LEU A 173 19.93 12.72 8.84
N SER A 174 20.66 12.11 9.78
CA SER A 174 21.19 10.76 9.59
C SER A 174 20.06 9.79 9.25
N ILE A 175 20.34 8.72 8.52
CA ILE A 175 19.30 7.74 8.14
C ILE A 175 18.45 7.24 9.34
N PRO A 176 19.03 6.89 10.51
CA PRO A 176 18.22 6.52 11.68
C PRO A 176 17.25 7.62 12.14
N HIS A 177 17.69 8.89 12.16
CA HIS A 177 16.84 10.01 12.52
C HIS A 177 15.80 10.34 11.43
N PHE A 178 16.17 10.21 10.16
CA PHE A 178 15.25 10.36 9.03
C PHE A 178 14.13 9.32 9.13
N VAL A 179 14.46 8.03 9.30
CA VAL A 179 13.49 6.95 9.45
C VAL A 179 12.57 7.23 10.63
N GLU A 180 13.10 7.60 11.79
CA GLU A 180 12.29 7.86 12.97
C GLU A 180 11.33 9.05 12.77
N THR A 181 11.82 10.12 12.14
CA THR A 181 11.04 11.33 11.90
C THR A 181 9.92 11.10 10.89
N PHE A 182 10.23 10.43 9.77
CA PHE A 182 9.28 10.23 8.67
C PHE A 182 8.37 9.02 8.87
N ARG A 183 8.67 8.10 9.80
CA ARG A 183 7.79 6.97 10.15
C ARG A 183 6.34 7.38 10.41
N ALA A 184 6.14 8.48 11.14
CA ALA A 184 4.80 8.96 11.49
C ALA A 184 4.01 9.48 10.27
N TRP A 185 4.69 9.80 9.18
CA TRP A 185 4.11 10.32 7.94
C TRP A 185 3.92 9.23 6.87
N THR A 186 4.53 8.07 7.05
CA THR A 186 4.53 7.00 6.06
C THR A 186 3.60 5.86 6.48
N ARG A 187 2.60 5.57 5.65
CA ARG A 187 1.74 4.38 5.80
C ARG A 187 2.56 3.10 5.59
N HIS A 188 2.53 2.18 6.54
CA HIS A 188 3.27 0.92 6.47
C HIS A 188 2.64 -0.12 7.38
N SER A 189 2.70 -1.41 7.03
CA SER A 189 2.22 -2.52 7.90
C SER A 189 3.35 -3.33 8.52
N ALA A 190 4.59 -3.09 8.10
CA ALA A 190 5.80 -3.77 8.56
C ALA A 190 7.03 -2.88 8.28
N PRO A 191 8.15 -3.09 8.99
CA PRO A 191 9.39 -2.31 8.78
C PRO A 191 9.93 -2.39 7.35
N GLN A 192 9.84 -3.53 6.68
CA GLN A 192 10.30 -3.70 5.29
C GLN A 192 9.57 -2.75 4.34
N GLY A 193 8.24 -2.70 4.46
CA GLY A 193 7.39 -1.82 3.67
C GLY A 193 7.53 -0.35 4.05
N LEU A 194 7.91 -0.05 5.30
CA LEU A 194 8.29 1.30 5.71
C LEU A 194 9.56 1.74 4.98
N TYR A 195 10.63 0.94 5.01
CA TYR A 195 11.90 1.29 4.38
C TYR A 195 11.77 1.42 2.85
N TRP A 196 10.99 0.55 2.22
CA TRP A 196 10.65 0.68 0.80
C TRP A 196 10.03 2.03 0.46
N ARG A 197 9.03 2.45 1.25
CA ARG A 197 8.32 3.71 1.01
C ARG A 197 9.19 4.91 1.34
N LEU A 198 9.93 4.87 2.43
CA LEU A 198 10.86 5.93 2.80
C LEU A 198 11.93 6.14 1.74
N ALA A 199 12.54 5.07 1.23
CA ALA A 199 13.50 5.14 0.12
C ALA A 199 12.88 5.84 -1.09
N ARG A 200 11.71 5.37 -1.54
CA ARG A 200 10.97 5.96 -2.66
C ARG A 200 10.62 7.44 -2.44
N ASP A 201 10.33 7.82 -1.19
CA ASP A 201 9.88 9.17 -0.84
C ASP A 201 11.06 10.14 -0.59
N ILE A 202 12.31 9.68 -0.40
CA ILE A 202 13.50 10.56 -0.28
C ILE A 202 13.61 11.58 -1.43
N PRO A 203 13.51 11.18 -2.72
CA PRO A 203 13.57 12.13 -3.82
C PRO A 203 12.29 12.96 -4.00
N ILE A 204 11.22 12.72 -3.24
CA ILE A 204 9.90 13.29 -3.50
C ILE A 204 9.52 14.27 -2.39
N ARG A 205 9.26 15.52 -2.78
CA ARG A 205 8.53 16.46 -1.93
C ARG A 205 7.03 16.30 -2.15
N ALA A 206 6.41 15.46 -1.34
CA ALA A 206 4.99 15.15 -1.45
C ALA A 206 4.11 16.17 -0.70
N PRO A 207 2.92 16.52 -1.21
CA PRO A 207 2.01 17.44 -0.52
C PRO A 207 1.47 16.86 0.80
N ALA A 208 1.40 15.54 0.92
CA ALA A 208 0.86 14.88 2.11
C ALA A 208 1.78 14.93 3.34
N THR A 209 3.02 15.39 3.17
CA THR A 209 3.99 15.58 4.26
C THR A 209 4.15 17.07 4.53
N ALA A 210 4.30 17.43 5.80
CA ALA A 210 4.34 18.84 6.18
C ALA A 210 5.49 19.61 5.51
N PRO A 211 5.29 20.88 5.11
CA PRO A 211 6.21 21.57 4.21
C PRO A 211 7.55 21.87 4.89
N TRP A 212 7.52 22.10 6.20
CA TRP A 212 8.70 22.35 7.04
C TRP A 212 9.63 21.12 7.15
N MET A 213 9.19 19.94 6.70
CA MET A 213 10.02 18.75 6.61
C MET A 213 10.97 18.78 5.41
N TYR A 214 10.69 19.66 4.45
CA TYR A 214 11.42 19.75 3.19
C TYR A 214 12.21 21.05 3.08
N ARG A 215 13.25 21.01 2.24
CA ARG A 215 14.02 22.17 1.82
C ARG A 215 13.66 22.54 0.37
N GLU A 216 14.25 23.64 -0.12
CA GLU A 216 14.08 24.07 -1.53
C GLU A 216 14.78 23.13 -2.53
N ALA A 217 15.75 22.36 -2.05
CA ALA A 217 16.49 21.32 -2.78
C ALA A 217 16.65 20.09 -1.89
N LEU A 218 17.07 18.95 -2.45
CA LEU A 218 17.39 17.75 -1.69
C LEU A 218 18.89 17.75 -1.36
N ASP A 219 19.23 17.92 -0.09
CA ASP A 219 20.61 17.84 0.38
C ASP A 219 20.92 16.41 0.85
N LEU A 220 21.95 15.79 0.27
CA LEU A 220 22.41 14.45 0.65
C LEU A 220 23.86 14.48 1.12
N GLU A 221 24.17 13.68 2.13
CA GLU A 221 25.52 13.17 2.35
C GLU A 221 25.57 11.74 1.82
N LEU A 222 26.53 11.47 0.95
CA LEU A 222 26.69 10.22 0.22
C LEU A 222 28.05 9.59 0.54
N GLU A 223 28.14 8.28 0.45
CA GLU A 223 29.38 7.51 0.52
C GLU A 223 29.52 6.68 -0.76
N ASP A 224 30.61 6.88 -1.49
CA ASP A 224 30.86 6.18 -2.75
C ASP A 224 31.37 4.75 -2.54
N ALA A 225 31.52 4.00 -3.63
CA ALA A 225 32.03 2.62 -3.61
C ALA A 225 33.47 2.48 -3.05
N GLN A 226 34.22 3.57 -2.87
CA GLN A 226 35.54 3.58 -2.23
C GLN A 226 35.46 3.95 -0.74
N GLY A 227 34.27 4.19 -0.20
CA GLY A 227 34.04 4.62 1.18
C GLY A 227 34.31 6.11 1.40
N GLN A 228 34.44 6.90 0.34
CA GLN A 228 34.69 8.33 0.45
C GLN A 228 33.36 9.08 0.55
N ARG A 229 33.23 9.86 1.62
CA ARG A 229 32.04 10.69 1.85
C ARG A 229 32.11 12.02 1.13
N TYR A 230 30.96 12.48 0.66
CA TYR A 230 30.79 13.79 0.06
C TYR A 230 29.34 14.28 0.19
N SER A 231 29.11 15.55 -0.10
CA SER A 231 27.77 16.14 -0.08
C SER A 231 27.34 16.52 -1.49
N ALA A 232 26.05 16.35 -1.77
CA ALA A 232 25.42 16.75 -3.03
C ALA A 232 24.09 17.45 -2.75
N THR A 233 23.79 18.50 -3.50
CA THR A 233 22.49 19.18 -3.48
C THR A 233 21.81 18.98 -4.83
N LEU A 234 20.61 18.39 -4.80
CA LEU A 234 19.85 18.00 -5.98
C LEU A 234 18.65 18.94 -6.19
N PRO A 235 18.38 19.38 -7.42
CA PRO A 235 17.23 20.24 -7.70
C PRO A 235 15.93 19.44 -7.59
N TYR A 236 14.86 20.09 -7.15
CA TYR A 236 13.52 19.54 -7.32
C TYR A 236 12.93 19.99 -8.66
N LEU A 237 12.38 19.06 -9.42
CA LEU A 237 11.87 19.23 -10.78
C LEU A 237 10.38 18.83 -10.84
N GLU A 238 9.68 19.27 -11.89
CA GLU A 238 8.32 18.80 -12.15
C GLU A 238 8.33 17.30 -12.45
N PRO A 239 7.42 16.49 -11.87
CA PRO A 239 7.50 15.02 -11.93
C PRO A 239 7.57 14.45 -13.35
N ASN A 240 6.88 15.08 -14.31
CA ASN A 240 6.83 14.66 -15.70
C ASN A 240 8.08 15.00 -16.53
N THR A 241 9.05 15.70 -15.93
CA THR A 241 10.32 16.06 -16.57
C THR A 241 11.45 15.09 -16.22
N VAL A 242 11.33 14.36 -15.11
CA VAL A 242 12.34 13.42 -14.65
C VAL A 242 12.26 12.12 -15.43
N SER A 243 13.38 11.69 -16.01
CA SER A 243 13.55 10.45 -16.74
C SER A 243 14.70 9.65 -16.13
N ILE A 244 14.37 8.76 -15.19
CA ILE A 244 15.36 7.94 -14.50
C ILE A 244 15.85 6.81 -15.40
N GLU A 245 17.16 6.77 -15.61
CA GLU A 245 17.89 5.59 -16.06
C GLU A 245 18.24 4.73 -14.84
N LEU A 246 17.78 3.48 -14.85
CA LEU A 246 18.00 2.54 -13.77
C LEU A 246 19.40 1.90 -13.89
N GLY A 247 19.99 1.55 -12.75
CA GLY A 247 21.11 0.63 -12.71
C GLY A 247 20.62 -0.78 -13.02
N GLU A 248 20.39 -1.10 -14.30
CA GLU A 248 19.98 -2.45 -14.69
C GLU A 248 21.23 -3.34 -14.79
N GLU A 249 21.48 -4.13 -13.74
CA GLU A 249 22.14 -5.42 -13.97
C GLU A 249 21.14 -6.34 -14.69
N GLU A 250 21.64 -7.16 -15.61
CA GLU A 250 20.86 -8.26 -16.17
C GLU A 250 20.36 -9.14 -15.01
N LEU A 251 19.05 -9.11 -14.72
CA LEU A 251 18.46 -9.77 -13.54
C LEU A 251 18.74 -11.28 -13.49
N TYR A 252 18.83 -11.91 -14.67
CA TYR A 252 19.03 -13.35 -14.79
C TYR A 252 20.11 -13.67 -15.84
N PRO A 253 21.40 -13.41 -15.55
CA PRO A 253 22.46 -13.67 -16.51
C PRO A 253 22.51 -15.14 -16.92
N GLY A 254 22.59 -15.38 -18.23
CA GLY A 254 22.57 -16.73 -18.79
C GLY A 254 21.17 -17.38 -18.83
N PHE A 255 20.12 -16.57 -18.76
CA PHE A 255 18.76 -16.99 -19.08
C PHE A 255 18.18 -16.16 -20.22
N SER A 256 17.53 -16.84 -21.17
CA SER A 256 16.74 -16.22 -22.21
C SER A 256 15.25 -16.30 -21.90
N VAL A 257 14.52 -15.22 -22.14
CA VAL A 257 13.05 -15.23 -22.14
C VAL A 257 12.55 -16.05 -23.32
N VAL A 258 11.79 -17.11 -23.05
CA VAL A 258 11.21 -18.00 -24.06
C VAL A 258 9.71 -17.83 -24.23
N MET A 259 9.06 -17.18 -23.26
CA MET A 259 7.65 -16.82 -23.33
C MET A 259 7.40 -15.57 -22.48
N GLU A 260 6.86 -14.52 -23.09
CA GLU A 260 6.38 -13.34 -22.38
C GLU A 260 4.87 -13.42 -22.18
N ARG A 261 4.41 -13.12 -20.98
CA ARG A 261 2.99 -12.98 -20.65
C ARG A 261 2.77 -11.75 -19.77
N PHE A 262 1.52 -11.35 -19.63
CA PHE A 262 1.17 -10.18 -18.83
C PHE A 262 1.54 -10.38 -17.35
N ASN A 263 1.28 -11.58 -16.83
CA ASN A 263 1.46 -11.88 -15.40
C ASN A 263 2.84 -12.46 -15.06
N PHE A 264 3.57 -13.00 -16.03
CA PHE A 264 4.91 -13.54 -15.81
C PHE A 264 5.69 -13.70 -17.12
N ASN A 265 7.01 -13.75 -17.02
CA ASN A 265 7.88 -14.23 -18.09
C ASN A 265 8.38 -15.64 -17.77
N VAL A 266 8.52 -16.48 -18.78
CA VAL A 266 9.18 -17.79 -18.68
C VAL A 266 10.57 -17.66 -19.25
N LEU A 267 11.55 -17.97 -18.41
CA LEU A 267 12.96 -17.90 -18.73
C LEU A 267 13.56 -19.30 -18.70
N ARG A 268 14.44 -19.56 -19.66
CA ARG A 268 15.21 -20.80 -19.74
C ARG A 268 16.70 -20.52 -19.72
N PRO A 269 17.47 -21.39 -19.08
CA PRO A 269 18.91 -21.22 -19.01
C PRO A 269 19.54 -21.53 -20.36
N ASP A 270 20.50 -20.71 -20.77
CA ASP A 270 21.19 -20.83 -22.07
C ASP A 270 22.14 -22.04 -22.10
N ASP A 271 22.54 -22.53 -20.93
CA ASP A 271 23.43 -23.68 -20.74
C ASP A 271 22.71 -25.04 -20.78
N GLY A 272 21.38 -25.05 -20.93
CA GLY A 272 20.56 -26.25 -21.05
C GLY A 272 20.29 -27.00 -19.74
N ARG A 273 20.61 -26.45 -18.56
CA ARG A 273 20.24 -27.07 -17.28
C ARG A 273 18.71 -27.22 -17.14
N ARG A 274 18.27 -28.22 -16.38
CA ARG A 274 16.85 -28.59 -16.22
C ARG A 274 16.12 -27.69 -15.20
N VAL A 275 16.10 -26.39 -15.49
CA VAL A 275 15.47 -25.36 -14.68
C VAL A 275 14.56 -24.52 -15.56
N VAL A 276 13.42 -24.10 -15.02
CA VAL A 276 12.56 -23.05 -15.58
C VAL A 276 12.44 -21.96 -14.53
N LEU A 277 12.66 -20.71 -14.95
CA LEU A 277 12.45 -19.55 -14.09
C LEU A 277 11.17 -18.83 -14.54
N LEU A 278 10.26 -18.60 -13.60
CA LEU A 278 9.11 -17.73 -13.77
C LEU A 278 9.41 -16.40 -13.08
N GLN A 279 9.65 -15.36 -13.87
CA GLN A 279 9.69 -14.00 -13.37
C GLN A 279 8.24 -13.53 -13.26
N TRP A 280 7.69 -13.59 -12.05
CA TRP A 280 6.30 -13.31 -11.76
C TRP A 280 6.08 -11.81 -11.55
N LEU A 281 5.16 -11.24 -12.31
CA LEU A 281 4.90 -9.80 -12.37
C LEU A 281 3.58 -9.44 -11.69
N ASP A 282 2.52 -10.23 -11.84
CA ASP A 282 1.20 -9.86 -11.33
C ASP A 282 0.24 -11.05 -11.14
N PHE A 283 -0.87 -10.84 -10.43
CA PHE A 283 -1.97 -11.81 -10.31
C PHE A 283 -3.29 -11.23 -10.85
N GLU A 284 -3.21 -10.65 -12.03
CA GLU A 284 -4.26 -9.92 -12.74
C GLU A 284 -5.14 -10.83 -13.61
N TYR A 285 -6.06 -10.22 -14.36
CA TYR A 285 -7.16 -10.92 -15.05
C TYR A 285 -6.68 -11.96 -16.06
N GLU A 286 -5.62 -11.64 -16.79
CA GLU A 286 -5.06 -12.50 -17.83
C GLU A 286 -4.38 -13.77 -17.27
N LEU A 287 -4.20 -13.86 -15.93
CA LEU A 287 -3.43 -14.93 -15.29
C LEU A 287 -3.93 -16.33 -15.64
N ILE A 288 -5.24 -16.47 -15.81
CA ILE A 288 -5.83 -17.76 -16.17
C ILE A 288 -5.27 -18.26 -17.50
N GLN A 289 -5.35 -17.42 -18.54
CA GLN A 289 -4.89 -17.79 -19.86
C GLN A 289 -3.37 -17.95 -19.86
N ASP A 290 -2.66 -17.07 -19.16
CA ASP A 290 -1.21 -17.15 -19.02
C ASP A 290 -0.78 -18.51 -18.42
N VAL A 291 -1.44 -18.98 -17.36
CA VAL A 291 -1.16 -20.28 -16.75
C VAL A 291 -1.53 -21.44 -17.69
N MET A 292 -2.65 -21.36 -18.41
CA MET A 292 -3.01 -22.40 -19.40
C MET A 292 -1.96 -22.51 -20.50
N ASP A 293 -1.48 -21.37 -20.99
CA ASP A 293 -0.41 -21.29 -21.98
C ASP A 293 0.91 -21.86 -21.42
N LEU A 294 1.22 -21.59 -20.15
CA LEU A 294 2.39 -22.14 -19.47
C LEU A 294 2.35 -23.67 -19.39
N ILE A 295 1.20 -24.26 -19.01
CA ILE A 295 1.06 -25.72 -18.96
C ILE A 295 1.21 -26.32 -20.36
N ALA A 296 0.51 -25.77 -21.37
CA ALA A 296 0.61 -26.25 -22.75
C ALA A 296 2.04 -26.13 -23.31
N TYR A 297 2.72 -25.01 -23.02
CA TYR A 297 4.11 -24.82 -23.39
C TYR A 297 5.02 -25.84 -22.69
N SER A 298 4.80 -26.08 -21.40
CA SER A 298 5.60 -27.00 -20.59
C SER A 298 5.45 -28.45 -21.05
N GLU A 299 4.24 -28.88 -21.43
CA GLU A 299 3.99 -30.18 -22.07
C GLU A 299 4.67 -30.28 -23.43
N ALA A 300 4.52 -29.27 -24.29
CA ALA A 300 5.08 -29.28 -25.63
C ALA A 300 6.62 -29.25 -25.66
N GLN A 301 7.24 -28.74 -24.60
CA GLN A 301 8.70 -28.59 -24.48
C GLN A 301 9.34 -29.57 -23.48
N ASP A 302 8.58 -30.54 -22.96
CA ASP A 302 9.05 -31.55 -22.00
C ASP A 302 9.70 -30.93 -20.74
N LEU A 303 9.01 -29.95 -20.14
CA LEU A 303 9.51 -29.18 -19.00
C LEU A 303 8.91 -29.61 -17.65
N LEU A 304 7.95 -30.54 -17.64
CA LEU A 304 7.18 -30.87 -16.44
C LEU A 304 8.00 -31.51 -15.31
N ASP A 305 9.18 -32.06 -15.60
CA ASP A 305 10.11 -32.61 -14.63
C ASP A 305 11.33 -31.71 -14.37
N HIS A 306 11.32 -30.48 -14.89
CA HIS A 306 12.33 -29.47 -14.58
C HIS A 306 12.10 -28.85 -13.20
N THR A 307 13.18 -28.35 -12.59
CA THR A 307 13.05 -27.55 -11.36
C THR A 307 12.43 -26.20 -11.70
N LEU A 308 11.34 -25.85 -11.03
CA LEU A 308 10.69 -24.54 -11.16
C LEU A 308 11.21 -23.57 -10.10
N VAL A 309 11.75 -22.43 -10.55
CA VAL A 309 12.06 -21.28 -9.69
C VAL A 309 11.02 -20.20 -9.99
N ILE A 310 10.33 -19.73 -8.97
CA ILE A 310 9.35 -18.64 -9.11
C ILE A 310 9.91 -17.43 -8.38
N ASP A 311 10.25 -16.38 -9.12
CA ASP A 311 10.67 -15.10 -8.60
C ASP A 311 9.47 -14.15 -8.55
N VAL A 312 9.08 -13.72 -7.35
CA VAL A 312 7.94 -12.82 -7.10
C VAL A 312 8.40 -11.43 -6.61
N THR A 313 9.69 -11.12 -6.69
CA THR A 313 10.27 -9.89 -6.12
C THR A 313 9.74 -8.61 -6.79
N ALA A 314 9.38 -8.69 -8.07
CA ALA A 314 8.78 -7.59 -8.82
C ALA A 314 7.24 -7.61 -8.82
N SER A 315 6.60 -8.53 -8.09
CA SER A 315 5.16 -8.72 -8.19
C SER A 315 4.34 -7.64 -7.47
N SER A 316 3.34 -7.08 -8.15
CA SER A 316 2.38 -6.10 -7.60
C SER A 316 1.25 -6.73 -6.75
N GLY A 317 1.13 -8.06 -6.73
CA GLY A 317 0.07 -8.76 -6.00
C GLY A 317 -1.16 -9.06 -6.85
N GLY A 318 -2.37 -9.08 -6.26
CA GLY A 318 -3.62 -9.42 -6.95
C GLY A 318 -4.41 -10.56 -6.28
N SER A 319 -5.49 -11.03 -6.92
CA SER A 319 -6.46 -11.94 -6.28
C SER A 319 -6.46 -13.37 -6.82
N ARG A 320 -5.75 -13.64 -7.92
CA ARG A 320 -5.83 -14.94 -8.63
C ARG A 320 -4.72 -15.93 -8.27
N GLY A 321 -3.95 -15.68 -7.21
CA GLY A 321 -2.87 -16.56 -6.77
C GLY A 321 -3.30 -18.00 -6.49
N ALA A 322 -4.46 -18.21 -5.86
CA ALA A 322 -4.95 -19.57 -5.60
C ALA A 322 -5.22 -20.37 -6.89
N TYR A 323 -5.70 -19.71 -7.95
CA TYR A 323 -5.93 -20.36 -9.24
C TYR A 323 -4.62 -20.87 -9.86
N ALA A 324 -3.57 -20.05 -9.80
CA ALA A 324 -2.24 -20.44 -10.28
C ALA A 324 -1.68 -21.60 -9.48
N ILE A 325 -1.66 -21.50 -8.14
CA ILE A 325 -1.13 -22.54 -7.27
C ILE A 325 -1.86 -23.87 -7.49
N GLN A 326 -3.18 -23.86 -7.67
CA GLN A 326 -3.97 -25.07 -7.94
C GLN A 326 -3.47 -25.90 -9.13
N ARG A 327 -2.87 -25.26 -10.13
CA ARG A 327 -2.33 -25.90 -11.35
C ARG A 327 -0.84 -26.19 -11.27
N LEU A 328 -0.14 -25.62 -10.30
CA LEU A 328 1.31 -25.74 -10.14
C LEU A 328 1.71 -26.74 -9.04
N VAL A 329 0.76 -27.23 -8.24
CA VAL A 329 1.04 -28.15 -7.11
C VAL A 329 0.30 -29.48 -7.27
N ASP A 330 0.89 -30.54 -6.74
CA ASP A 330 0.38 -31.92 -6.80
C ASP A 330 -0.40 -32.34 -5.54
N ARG A 331 -0.52 -31.45 -4.54
CA ARG A 331 -1.11 -31.74 -3.23
C ARG A 331 -2.18 -30.73 -2.84
N PRO A 332 -3.17 -31.16 -2.05
CA PRO A 332 -4.12 -30.24 -1.44
C PRO A 332 -3.37 -29.15 -0.65
N PHE A 333 -3.83 -27.91 -0.79
CA PHE A 333 -3.26 -26.77 -0.08
C PHE A 333 -4.38 -25.95 0.53
N ARG A 334 -4.07 -25.32 1.67
CA ARG A 334 -5.01 -24.46 2.36
C ARG A 334 -4.83 -23.03 1.88
N THR A 335 -5.94 -22.34 1.69
CA THR A 335 -5.96 -20.92 1.37
C THR A 335 -6.71 -20.11 2.43
N THR A 336 -6.52 -18.80 2.42
CA THR A 336 -6.96 -17.92 3.50
C THR A 336 -8.46 -17.65 3.42
N PHE A 337 -9.15 -17.87 4.54
CA PHE A 337 -10.54 -17.45 4.72
C PHE A 337 -10.54 -16.17 5.54
N GLY A 338 -11.45 -15.27 5.22
CA GLY A 338 -11.65 -14.02 5.95
C GLY A 338 -12.99 -14.01 6.65
N ASN A 339 -13.09 -13.23 7.72
CA ASN A 339 -14.35 -12.85 8.33
C ASN A 339 -14.37 -11.32 8.50
N LEU A 340 -15.52 -10.77 8.88
CA LEU A 340 -15.67 -9.36 9.21
C LEU A 340 -16.01 -9.23 10.68
N ARG A 341 -15.36 -8.28 11.36
CA ARG A 341 -15.82 -7.79 12.66
C ARG A 341 -17.17 -7.10 12.44
N ILE A 342 -18.22 -7.59 13.10
CA ILE A 342 -19.54 -6.96 13.01
C ILE A 342 -19.46 -5.61 13.73
N SER A 343 -19.57 -4.55 12.95
CA SER A 343 -19.41 -3.16 13.33
C SER A 343 -20.34 -2.29 12.49
N ASP A 344 -20.43 -1.01 12.83
CA ASP A 344 -21.19 -0.03 12.04
C ASP A 344 -20.82 -0.05 10.55
N ALA A 345 -19.53 0.00 10.23
CA ALA A 345 -19.05 -0.05 8.84
C ALA A 345 -19.31 -1.41 8.17
N ALA A 346 -19.10 -2.52 8.88
CA ALA A 346 -19.33 -3.84 8.30
C ALA A 346 -20.80 -4.10 8.01
N ILE A 347 -21.71 -3.60 8.84
CA ILE A 347 -23.16 -3.72 8.63
C ILE A 347 -23.57 -2.98 7.35
N GLU A 348 -23.15 -1.73 7.20
CA GLU A 348 -23.42 -0.93 5.99
C GLU A 348 -22.88 -1.64 4.73
N MET A 349 -21.63 -2.12 4.77
CA MET A 349 -21.04 -2.86 3.65
C MET A 349 -21.82 -4.14 3.30
N ILE A 350 -22.28 -4.90 4.31
CA ILE A 350 -23.07 -6.12 4.09
C ILE A 350 -24.43 -5.77 3.49
N GLU A 351 -25.08 -4.71 3.96
CA GLU A 351 -26.36 -4.24 3.43
C GLU A 351 -26.23 -3.76 1.97
N GLU A 352 -25.16 -3.03 1.64
CA GLU A 352 -24.85 -2.61 0.28
C GLU A 352 -24.61 -3.82 -0.65
N TRP A 353 -23.74 -4.75 -0.25
CA TRP A 353 -23.47 -5.95 -1.05
C TRP A 353 -24.68 -6.87 -1.19
N ALA A 354 -25.63 -6.82 -0.25
CA ALA A 354 -26.85 -7.62 -0.35
C ALA A 354 -27.80 -7.12 -1.45
N VAL A 355 -27.69 -5.86 -1.86
CA VAL A 355 -28.54 -5.24 -2.90
C VAL A 355 -27.78 -4.89 -4.17
N GLU A 356 -26.44 -4.90 -4.15
CA GLU A 356 -25.60 -4.72 -5.34
C GLU A 356 -25.92 -5.82 -6.37
N PRO A 357 -26.24 -5.47 -7.64
CA PRO A 357 -26.45 -6.47 -8.67
C PRO A 357 -25.13 -7.14 -9.04
N ASP A 358 -25.20 -8.42 -9.37
CA ASP A 358 -24.06 -9.15 -9.93
C ASP A 358 -23.54 -8.43 -11.19
N ARG A 359 -22.22 -8.43 -11.35
CA ARG A 359 -21.61 -7.87 -12.55
C ARG A 359 -21.90 -8.78 -13.74
N ASP A 360 -22.27 -8.18 -14.86
CA ASP A 360 -22.44 -8.90 -16.14
C ASP A 360 -21.08 -9.19 -16.76
N VAL A 361 -20.38 -10.16 -16.17
CA VAL A 361 -19.11 -10.70 -16.64
C VAL A 361 -19.24 -12.22 -16.77
N PRO A 362 -18.67 -12.83 -17.82
CA PRO A 362 -18.74 -14.28 -17.98
C PRO A 362 -18.08 -14.98 -16.79
N GLU A 363 -18.68 -16.07 -16.31
CA GLU A 363 -17.96 -17.04 -15.48
C GLU A 363 -16.87 -17.68 -16.35
N ILE A 364 -15.62 -17.37 -16.04
CA ILE A 364 -14.47 -17.83 -16.79
C ILE A 364 -13.78 -18.89 -15.94
N PHE A 365 -13.77 -20.14 -16.40
CA PHE A 365 -13.09 -21.27 -15.75
C PHE A 365 -13.43 -21.46 -14.26
N GLY A 366 -14.69 -21.24 -13.86
CA GLY A 366 -15.14 -21.38 -12.47
C GLY A 366 -14.78 -20.21 -11.55
N LEU A 367 -14.23 -19.12 -12.10
CA LEU A 367 -14.03 -17.87 -11.39
C LEU A 367 -15.35 -17.09 -11.32
N ASN A 368 -15.84 -16.80 -10.11
CA ASN A 368 -16.98 -15.90 -9.92
C ASN A 368 -16.50 -14.43 -9.93
N GLU A 369 -16.16 -13.96 -11.13
CA GLU A 369 -15.85 -12.56 -11.44
C GLU A 369 -17.09 -11.65 -11.29
N SER A 370 -18.30 -12.24 -11.32
CA SER A 370 -19.57 -11.53 -11.17
C SER A 370 -19.83 -11.02 -9.75
N ARG A 371 -19.01 -11.46 -8.77
CA ARG A 371 -19.20 -11.26 -7.32
C ARG A 371 -20.46 -11.92 -6.75
N SER A 372 -21.15 -12.76 -7.52
CA SER A 372 -22.38 -13.43 -7.11
C SER A 372 -22.28 -14.14 -5.76
N TRP A 373 -21.14 -14.78 -5.44
CA TRP A 373 -20.96 -15.41 -4.12
C TRP A 373 -20.79 -14.42 -2.97
N LEU A 374 -20.16 -13.26 -3.20
CA LEU A 374 -20.09 -12.21 -2.18
C LEU A 374 -21.51 -11.71 -1.87
N HIS A 375 -22.29 -11.44 -2.90
CA HIS A 375 -23.68 -10.98 -2.74
C HIS A 375 -24.56 -12.06 -2.10
N ALA A 376 -24.43 -13.33 -2.51
CA ALA A 376 -25.15 -14.44 -1.90
C ALA A 376 -24.77 -14.64 -0.42
N TRP A 377 -23.48 -14.55 -0.09
CA TRP A 377 -22.99 -14.59 1.29
C TRP A 377 -23.55 -13.41 2.12
N ALA A 378 -23.57 -12.21 1.54
CA ALA A 378 -24.13 -11.00 2.17
C ALA A 378 -25.63 -11.16 2.44
N GLN A 379 -26.40 -11.66 1.47
CA GLN A 379 -27.84 -11.89 1.55
C GLN A 379 -28.24 -13.00 2.55
N THR A 380 -27.32 -13.91 2.87
CA THR A 380 -27.60 -15.10 3.70
C THR A 380 -26.78 -15.08 5.00
N SER A 381 -25.62 -15.73 4.99
CA SER A 381 -24.81 -15.99 6.19
C SER A 381 -24.42 -14.72 6.92
N ALA A 382 -23.96 -13.68 6.20
CA ALA A 382 -23.53 -12.43 6.82
C ALA A 382 -24.69 -11.72 7.52
N LYS A 383 -25.83 -11.58 6.84
CA LYS A 383 -27.05 -10.99 7.40
C LYS A 383 -27.54 -11.74 8.64
N GLN A 384 -27.56 -13.07 8.60
CA GLN A 384 -27.94 -13.90 9.75
C GLN A 384 -26.98 -13.71 10.94
N ASP A 385 -25.68 -13.60 10.66
CA ASP A 385 -24.66 -13.38 11.69
C ASP A 385 -24.81 -12.00 12.36
N VAL A 386 -25.18 -10.98 11.57
CA VAL A 386 -25.53 -9.64 12.06
C VAL A 386 -26.79 -9.68 12.91
N GLU A 387 -27.87 -10.30 12.43
CA GLU A 387 -29.15 -10.44 13.15
C GLU A 387 -29.00 -11.23 14.47
N ALA A 388 -28.10 -12.23 14.48
CA ALA A 388 -27.77 -13.00 15.67
C ALA A 388 -26.87 -12.26 16.67
N GLY A 389 -26.37 -11.06 16.32
CA GLY A 389 -25.52 -10.26 17.19
C GLY A 389 -24.15 -10.89 17.44
N LEU A 390 -23.61 -11.63 16.45
CA LEU A 390 -22.27 -12.22 16.58
C LEU A 390 -21.19 -11.14 16.63
N ALA A 391 -20.04 -11.48 17.22
CA ALA A 391 -18.89 -10.57 17.22
C ALA A 391 -18.25 -10.47 15.82
N TYR A 392 -18.21 -11.59 15.10
CA TYR A 392 -17.69 -11.69 13.74
C TYR A 392 -18.66 -12.50 12.88
N THR A 393 -18.64 -12.24 11.58
CA THR A 393 -19.25 -13.15 10.61
C THR A 393 -18.51 -14.47 10.58
N ARG A 394 -19.19 -15.53 10.13
CA ARG A 394 -18.54 -16.81 9.79
C ARG A 394 -17.54 -16.61 8.65
N ALA A 395 -16.46 -17.37 8.71
CA ALA A 395 -15.38 -17.28 7.75
C ALA A 395 -15.84 -17.65 6.33
N THR A 396 -15.40 -16.88 5.34
CA THR A 396 -15.75 -17.03 3.92
C THR A 396 -14.53 -16.71 3.04
N PRO A 397 -14.41 -17.27 1.84
CA PRO A 397 -13.28 -17.01 0.94
C PRO A 397 -13.34 -15.61 0.29
N PHE A 398 -13.19 -14.53 1.08
CA PHE A 398 -13.33 -13.14 0.59
C PHE A 398 -12.36 -12.73 -0.52
N LYS A 399 -11.08 -13.12 -0.43
CA LYS A 399 -10.07 -12.79 -1.45
C LYS A 399 -10.13 -13.71 -2.67
N LEU A 400 -11.05 -14.67 -2.65
CA LEU A 400 -11.06 -15.81 -3.53
C LEU A 400 -12.51 -16.07 -3.92
N ALA A 401 -13.12 -15.09 -4.59
CA ALA A 401 -14.38 -15.24 -5.32
C ALA A 401 -14.33 -16.32 -6.43
N HIS A 402 -13.34 -17.20 -6.37
CA HIS A 402 -12.97 -18.24 -7.31
C HIS A 402 -12.97 -19.63 -6.64
N LEU A 403 -13.12 -19.74 -5.31
CA LEU A 403 -13.29 -21.03 -4.64
C LEU A 403 -14.76 -21.39 -4.47
N PRO A 404 -15.13 -22.66 -4.68
CA PRO A 404 -16.49 -23.12 -4.40
C PRO A 404 -16.97 -22.64 -3.02
N HIS A 405 -18.17 -22.06 -2.96
CA HIS A 405 -18.80 -21.65 -1.69
C HIS A 405 -18.91 -22.79 -0.66
N THR A 406 -18.84 -24.05 -1.13
CA THR A 406 -18.89 -25.28 -0.33
C THR A 406 -17.55 -25.69 0.29
N SER A 407 -16.44 -25.01 -0.02
CA SER A 407 -15.14 -25.28 0.60
C SER A 407 -15.12 -24.76 2.03
N GLU A 408 -15.79 -25.43 2.96
CA GLU A 408 -15.94 -24.98 4.36
C GLU A 408 -14.62 -24.93 5.14
N ASP A 409 -13.60 -25.70 4.74
CA ASP A 409 -12.29 -25.80 5.41
C ASP A 409 -11.18 -24.97 4.74
N GLY A 410 -11.48 -24.38 3.57
CA GLY A 410 -10.55 -23.65 2.74
C GLY A 410 -9.43 -24.49 2.13
N ILE A 411 -9.65 -25.79 1.98
CA ILE A 411 -8.74 -26.69 1.29
C ILE A 411 -9.10 -26.72 -0.20
N LEU A 412 -8.09 -26.46 -1.03
CA LEU A 412 -8.18 -26.59 -2.48
C LEU A 412 -7.46 -27.84 -2.94
N MET A 413 -8.12 -28.60 -3.80
CA MET A 413 -7.55 -29.75 -4.48
C MET A 413 -6.76 -29.29 -5.71
N PRO A 414 -5.64 -29.94 -6.05
CA PRO A 414 -4.97 -29.76 -7.34
C PRO A 414 -5.94 -29.88 -8.53
N ALA A 415 -5.65 -29.14 -9.60
CA ALA A 415 -6.47 -29.07 -10.81
C ALA A 415 -6.38 -30.32 -11.69
#